data_AF-A0A2W1BMW6-F1
#
_entry.id   AF-A0A2W1BMW6-F1
#
_cell.length_a   1.000
_cell.length_b   1.000
_cell.length_c   1.000
_cell.angle_alpha   90.00
_cell.angle_beta   90.00
_cell.angle_gamma   90.00
#
_symmetry.space_group_name_H-M   'P 1'
#
loop_
_entity.id
_entity.type
_entity.pdbx_description
1 polymer ?
#
loop_
_entity_poly.entity_id
_entity_poly.type
_entity_poly.pdbx_seq_one_letter_code
_entity_poly.pdbx_strand_id
1 'polypeptide(L)'
;MPIQAPQWTDYLNCPVCCREFGAPPRSPISLGCGHTLCRQCLKHLHRKQCPFDQAAIQVELEELVVNTALLQLAGYTPPAQPYHPPSIQALPDSDKQAYDSIVKLLLDSDKQAYDSIVKCMEHLSVYLKYCGNVNNSVAGSRLSRPMLRKLVVLLQCAITDEEGRGRAARAARSLGERTVTELILQHQNPQQLSANLWAAVRARGCQFLGPAMQEEVLKLVLLALEDGSALSRKVLVMFVVQRLEPHFPQASKTSIGHVVQLLYRASCFKVSKRECDSSLMQLKEEFRTYETLRREHDAQIVQIATEAGLRIAPDQWSALLYGDTAHKSHMQSIIDKLQTPQSFAQSVQELFIALQRTGDPSQLIVMSLHLDRLANIDASPDAKSPTWQQLSEIMTSLKEVLAGLVQYLQQQATGRDSNHNQKHSIPDRCLDNTTSQVSPQTAASTPTHTKYKVSMCRDAATRSFCPRGASCTFAHSEEELERYSWRRYILMACTMDGIYSWRLKKDFKVTSETNISELKSN
;
A
#
# COMPACT_ATOMS: atom_id res chain seq x y z
N MET A 1 5.45 11.90 -36.82
CA MET A 1 4.64 10.78 -36.29
C MET A 1 4.91 10.69 -34.79
N PRO A 2 3.90 10.48 -33.92
CA PRO A 2 4.16 10.23 -32.52
C PRO A 2 4.99 8.94 -32.39
N ILE A 3 6.18 9.06 -31.80
CA ILE A 3 7.07 7.93 -31.55
C ILE A 3 6.41 7.09 -30.45
N GLN A 4 6.37 5.77 -30.64
CA GLN A 4 5.82 4.85 -29.64
C GLN A 4 6.50 5.08 -28.28
N ALA A 5 5.69 5.20 -27.22
CA ALA A 5 6.21 5.37 -25.87
C ALA A 5 7.12 4.18 -25.50
N PRO A 6 8.26 4.42 -24.82
CA PRO A 6 9.18 3.36 -24.47
C PRO A 6 8.55 2.32 -23.55
N GLN A 7 8.92 1.05 -23.74
CA GLN A 7 8.53 -0.01 -22.81
C GLN A 7 9.25 0.19 -21.48
N TRP A 8 8.53 0.00 -20.37
CA TRP A 8 9.10 0.17 -19.03
C TRP A 8 10.24 -0.82 -18.73
N THR A 9 10.37 -1.91 -19.48
CA THR A 9 11.40 -2.93 -19.35
C THR A 9 12.74 -2.50 -19.94
N ASP A 10 12.76 -1.57 -20.89
CA ASP A 10 13.96 -1.09 -21.57
C ASP A 10 14.55 0.16 -20.90
N TYR A 11 14.44 0.24 -19.57
CA TYR A 11 14.80 1.42 -18.77
C TYR A 11 16.30 1.76 -18.77
N LEU A 12 17.16 0.89 -19.31
CA LEU A 12 18.60 1.12 -19.49
C LEU A 12 18.99 1.59 -20.89
N ASN A 13 18.03 1.69 -21.81
CA ASN A 13 18.28 2.11 -23.18
C ASN A 13 17.68 3.49 -23.44
N CYS A 14 18.42 4.32 -24.19
CA CYS A 14 17.87 5.55 -24.72
C CYS A 14 16.80 5.21 -25.78
N PRO A 15 15.56 5.70 -25.64
CA PRO A 15 14.49 5.35 -26.56
C PRO A 15 14.58 6.04 -27.93
N VAL A 16 15.49 7.02 -28.08
CA VAL A 16 15.74 7.71 -29.35
C VAL A 16 16.81 7.01 -30.19
N CYS A 17 17.96 6.66 -29.59
CA CYS A 17 19.05 6.01 -30.33
C CYS A 17 19.11 4.49 -30.14
N CYS A 18 18.25 3.92 -29.30
CA CYS A 18 18.19 2.50 -28.95
C CYS A 18 19.52 1.94 -28.42
N ARG A 19 20.39 2.79 -27.86
CA ARG A 19 21.67 2.40 -27.27
C ARG A 19 21.58 2.44 -25.75
N GLU A 20 22.31 1.53 -25.11
CA GLU A 20 22.46 1.51 -23.66
C GLU A 20 23.05 2.82 -23.14
N PHE A 21 22.56 3.24 -21.97
CA PHE A 21 23.12 4.38 -21.23
C PHE A 21 24.52 4.07 -20.73
N GLY A 22 25.34 5.10 -20.57
CA GLY A 22 26.69 4.92 -20.02
C GLY A 22 27.38 6.23 -19.72
N ALA A 23 28.71 6.20 -19.61
CA ALA A 23 29.51 7.42 -19.47
C ALA A 23 29.26 8.41 -20.63
N PRO A 24 29.63 9.69 -20.47
CA PRO A 24 29.53 10.68 -21.55
C PRO A 24 30.13 10.14 -22.87
N PRO A 25 29.45 10.33 -24.01
CA PRO A 25 28.32 11.24 -24.24
C PRO A 25 26.92 10.61 -24.03
N ARG A 26 26.80 9.36 -23.57
CA ARG A 26 25.50 8.65 -23.46
C ARG A 26 24.93 8.60 -22.04
N SER A 27 25.28 9.57 -21.21
CA SER A 27 24.75 9.67 -19.85
C SER A 27 23.22 9.79 -19.83
N PRO A 28 22.52 9.03 -18.96
CA PRO A 28 21.07 9.11 -18.85
C PRO A 28 20.66 10.43 -18.18
N ILE A 29 19.67 11.11 -18.74
CA ILE A 29 19.10 12.34 -18.20
C ILE A 29 17.58 12.18 -18.17
N SER A 30 17.00 12.29 -16.98
CA SER A 30 15.55 12.27 -16.77
C SER A 30 14.97 13.67 -17.00
N LEU A 31 13.84 13.74 -17.68
CA LEU A 31 13.07 14.96 -17.88
C LEU A 31 11.89 15.04 -16.90
N GLY A 32 11.35 16.24 -16.65
CA GLY A 32 10.15 16.44 -15.80
C GLY A 32 8.93 15.60 -16.22
N CYS A 33 8.79 15.33 -17.52
CA CYS A 33 7.75 14.45 -18.07
C CYS A 33 8.00 12.94 -17.84
N GLY A 34 9.12 12.58 -17.19
CA GLY A 34 9.50 11.22 -16.78
C GLY A 34 10.05 10.34 -17.89
N HIS A 35 10.28 10.90 -19.07
CA HIS A 35 11.10 10.26 -20.09
C HIS A 35 12.58 10.45 -19.76
N THR A 36 13.39 9.41 -20.00
CA THR A 36 14.85 9.47 -19.86
C THR A 36 15.51 9.36 -21.22
N LEU A 37 16.37 10.31 -21.56
CA LEU A 37 17.12 10.38 -22.82
C LEU A 37 18.61 10.42 -22.55
N CYS A 38 19.43 9.98 -23.51
CA CYS A 38 20.87 10.14 -23.36
C CYS A 38 21.30 11.56 -23.72
N ARG A 39 22.34 12.08 -23.06
CA ARG A 39 22.85 13.44 -23.27
C ARG A 39 23.14 13.75 -24.74
N GLN A 40 23.68 12.79 -25.48
CA GLN A 40 23.90 12.93 -26.93
C GLN A 40 22.59 13.18 -27.69
N CYS A 41 21.52 12.43 -27.43
CA CYS A 41 20.24 12.62 -28.14
C CYS A 41 19.58 13.95 -27.79
N LEU A 42 19.66 14.36 -26.52
CA LEU A 42 19.14 15.65 -26.07
C LEU A 42 19.79 16.84 -26.79
N LYS A 43 21.11 16.79 -27.03
CA LYS A 43 21.83 17.82 -27.81
C LYS A 43 21.39 17.94 -29.27
N HIS A 44 20.79 16.89 -29.84
CA HIS A 44 20.35 16.87 -31.24
C HIS A 44 18.83 17.05 -31.38
N LEU A 45 18.12 17.39 -30.30
CA LEU A 45 16.70 17.71 -30.39
C LEU A 45 16.52 19.04 -31.13
N HIS A 46 15.74 19.01 -32.21
CA HIS A 46 15.43 20.22 -33.01
C HIS A 46 14.58 21.26 -32.24
N ARG A 47 13.88 20.83 -31.19
CA ARG A 47 13.07 21.69 -30.31
C ARG A 47 13.36 21.28 -28.87
N LYS A 48 13.35 22.24 -27.93
CA LYS A 48 13.43 21.99 -26.47
C LYS A 48 12.14 21.34 -25.95
N GLN A 49 11.77 20.21 -26.53
CA GLN A 49 10.56 19.46 -26.26
C GLN A 49 10.89 17.97 -26.24
N CYS A 50 10.25 17.24 -25.33
CA CYS A 50 10.34 15.80 -25.32
C CYS A 50 9.75 15.22 -26.62
N PRO A 51 10.43 14.28 -27.30
CA PRO A 51 9.97 13.74 -28.58
C PRO A 51 8.76 12.78 -28.46
N PHE A 52 8.35 12.40 -27.24
CA PHE A 52 7.26 11.45 -26.99
C PHE A 52 5.94 12.13 -26.62
N ASP A 53 5.99 13.10 -25.71
CA ASP A 53 4.80 13.79 -25.16
C ASP A 53 4.80 15.30 -25.45
N GLN A 54 5.82 15.81 -26.13
CA GLN A 54 5.98 17.23 -26.50
C GLN A 54 6.06 18.18 -25.29
N ALA A 55 6.30 17.65 -24.08
CA ALA A 55 6.50 18.46 -22.89
C ALA A 55 7.72 19.37 -23.07
N ALA A 56 7.56 20.65 -22.71
CA ALA A 56 8.63 21.64 -22.81
C ALA A 56 9.77 21.32 -21.83
N ILE A 57 11.00 21.35 -22.32
CA ILE A 57 12.21 21.22 -21.50
C ILE A 57 12.60 22.64 -21.09
N GLN A 58 12.24 23.02 -19.87
CA GLN A 58 12.41 24.39 -19.36
C GLN A 58 13.87 24.71 -18.96
N VAL A 59 14.65 23.69 -18.63
CA VAL A 59 16.02 23.79 -18.13
C VAL A 59 17.03 23.71 -19.27
N GLU A 60 18.12 24.48 -19.19
CA GLU A 60 19.22 24.40 -20.17
C GLU A 60 19.92 23.03 -20.12
N LEU A 61 20.41 22.56 -21.26
CA LEU A 61 21.00 21.22 -21.40
C LEU A 61 22.24 21.00 -20.51
N GLU A 62 22.94 22.08 -20.18
CA GLU A 62 24.11 22.10 -19.32
C GLU A 62 23.78 21.90 -17.84
N GLU A 63 22.57 22.30 -17.42
CA GLU A 63 22.09 22.23 -16.04
C GLU A 63 21.38 20.90 -15.72
N LEU A 64 21.05 20.13 -16.75
CA LEU A 64 20.44 18.82 -16.60
C LEU A 64 21.39 17.82 -15.92
N VAL A 65 20.92 17.24 -14.82
CA VAL A 65 21.71 16.31 -14.00
C VAL A 65 21.63 14.90 -14.56
N VAL A 66 22.77 14.21 -14.55
CA VAL A 66 22.85 12.80 -14.93
C VAL A 66 22.16 11.94 -13.88
N ASN A 67 21.31 11.02 -14.33
CA ASN A 67 20.65 10.05 -13.46
C ASN A 67 21.65 8.96 -13.02
N THR A 68 22.32 9.18 -11.90
CA THR A 68 23.33 8.28 -11.34
C THR A 68 22.75 6.92 -10.95
N ALA A 69 21.48 6.85 -10.56
CA ALA A 69 20.80 5.59 -10.24
C ALA A 69 20.67 4.67 -11.47
N LEU A 70 20.27 5.20 -12.63
CA LEU A 70 20.24 4.40 -13.88
C LEU A 70 21.66 4.10 -14.38
N LEU A 71 22.59 5.05 -14.22
CA LEU A 71 23.99 4.86 -14.62
C LEU A 71 24.67 3.75 -13.79
N GLN A 72 24.34 3.63 -12.51
CA GLN A 72 24.74 2.53 -11.62
C GLN A 72 24.23 1.16 -12.09
N LEU A 73 23.02 1.12 -12.64
CA LEU A 73 22.47 -0.10 -13.22
C LEU A 73 23.22 -0.53 -14.49
N ALA A 74 23.68 0.43 -15.29
CA ALA A 74 24.53 0.21 -16.46
C ALA A 74 26.01 -0.12 -16.11
N GLY A 75 26.33 -0.30 -14.82
CA GLY A 75 27.66 -0.76 -14.38
C GLY A 75 28.65 0.34 -13.97
N TYR A 76 28.22 1.60 -13.92
CA TYR A 76 29.08 2.72 -13.57
C TYR A 76 28.84 3.20 -12.13
N THR A 77 29.88 3.26 -11.30
CA THR A 77 29.74 3.66 -9.89
C THR A 77 29.33 5.13 -9.74
N PRO A 78 28.28 5.46 -8.95
CA PRO A 78 27.96 6.84 -8.61
C PRO A 78 29.13 7.57 -7.92
N PRO A 79 29.25 8.89 -8.09
CA PRO A 79 30.23 9.67 -7.34
C PRO A 79 29.91 9.64 -5.84
N ALA A 80 30.95 9.70 -4.98
CA ALA A 80 30.78 9.69 -3.53
C ALA A 80 29.92 10.86 -3.01
N GLN A 81 30.00 12.00 -3.70
CA GLN A 81 29.16 13.16 -3.46
C GLN A 81 28.34 13.46 -4.73
N PRO A 82 27.01 13.60 -4.62
CA PRO A 82 26.16 14.00 -5.74
C PRO A 82 26.59 15.35 -6.33
N TYR A 83 26.42 15.48 -7.63
CA TYR A 83 26.60 16.76 -8.30
C TYR A 83 25.45 17.71 -7.91
N HIS A 84 25.78 18.88 -7.39
CA HIS A 84 24.77 19.89 -7.05
C HIS A 84 24.47 20.75 -8.28
N PRO A 85 23.23 20.78 -8.79
CA PRO A 85 22.85 21.67 -9.89
C PRO A 85 22.79 23.15 -9.45
N PRO A 86 22.74 24.11 -10.38
CA PRO A 86 22.61 25.53 -10.06
C PRO A 86 21.40 25.88 -9.19
N SER A 87 20.32 25.10 -9.29
CA SER A 87 19.14 25.24 -8.42
C SER A 87 19.38 24.92 -6.94
N ILE A 88 20.54 24.34 -6.62
CA ILE A 88 20.97 23.90 -5.28
C ILE A 88 22.33 24.50 -4.89
N GLN A 89 23.15 24.91 -5.86
CA GLN A 89 24.38 25.67 -5.63
C GLN A 89 24.04 27.14 -5.31
N ALA A 90 24.75 27.73 -4.35
CA ALA A 90 24.53 29.11 -3.93
C ALA A 90 24.84 30.11 -5.06
N LEU A 91 24.19 31.28 -5.03
CA LEU A 91 24.46 32.42 -5.93
C LEU A 91 25.95 32.84 -5.90
N PRO A 92 26.45 33.51 -6.96
CA PRO A 92 27.86 33.87 -7.14
C PRO A 92 28.48 34.61 -5.94
N ASP A 93 29.80 34.45 -5.79
CA ASP A 93 30.63 34.94 -4.68
C ASP A 93 30.59 36.47 -4.42
N SER A 94 29.99 37.26 -5.31
CA SER A 94 29.89 38.73 -5.20
C SER A 94 28.92 39.22 -4.12
N ASP A 95 27.96 38.40 -3.68
CA ASP A 95 26.92 38.80 -2.71
C ASP A 95 27.12 38.22 -1.29
N LYS A 96 28.30 37.64 -1.02
CA LYS A 96 28.63 36.95 0.24
C LYS A 96 28.61 37.83 1.50
N GLN A 97 28.66 39.16 1.36
CA GLN A 97 28.75 40.07 2.52
C GLN A 97 27.39 40.51 3.09
N ALA A 98 26.26 40.18 2.47
CA ALA A 98 24.92 40.63 2.91
C ALA A 98 23.96 39.47 3.25
N TYR A 99 24.46 38.24 3.45
CA TYR A 99 23.59 37.09 3.70
C TYR A 99 23.36 36.88 5.19
N ASP A 100 22.11 37.00 5.61
CA ASP A 100 21.66 36.63 6.95
C ASP A 100 21.98 35.15 7.23
N SER A 101 22.45 34.86 8.44
CA SER A 101 22.91 33.52 8.85
C SER A 101 21.84 32.44 8.65
N ILE A 102 20.56 32.84 8.73
CA ILE A 102 19.40 31.97 8.52
C ILE A 102 19.36 31.41 7.10
N VAL A 103 19.61 32.24 6.09
CA VAL A 103 19.44 31.81 4.70
C VAL A 103 20.56 30.86 4.28
N LYS A 104 21.77 31.01 4.84
CA LYS A 104 22.87 30.05 4.68
C LYS A 104 22.49 28.67 5.25
N LEU A 105 21.92 28.64 6.46
CA LEU A 105 21.48 27.40 7.10
C LEU A 105 20.39 26.69 6.28
N LEU A 106 19.46 27.44 5.67
CA LEU A 106 18.44 26.87 4.80
C LEU A 106 19.03 26.23 3.53
N LEU A 107 19.96 26.92 2.86
CA LEU A 107 20.64 26.39 1.67
C LEU A 107 21.46 25.12 1.98
N ASP A 108 22.18 25.11 3.10
CA ASP A 108 22.98 23.95 3.49
C ASP A 108 22.07 22.76 3.86
N SER A 109 20.91 23.04 4.46
CA SER A 109 19.86 22.04 4.72
C SER A 109 19.31 21.43 3.42
N ASP A 110 19.01 22.26 2.41
CA ASP A 110 18.49 21.80 1.12
C ASP A 110 19.52 20.98 0.32
N LYS A 111 20.80 21.35 0.37
CA LYS A 111 21.89 20.54 -0.19
C LYS A 111 21.95 19.16 0.46
N GLN A 112 21.87 19.10 1.79
CA GLN A 112 21.88 17.83 2.53
C GLN A 112 20.67 16.97 2.19
N ALA A 113 19.49 17.57 2.06
CA ALA A 113 18.28 16.86 1.65
C ALA A 113 18.38 16.33 0.21
N TYR A 114 18.90 17.13 -0.72
CA TYR A 114 19.16 16.67 -2.08
C TYR A 114 20.12 15.48 -2.14
N ASP A 115 21.23 15.56 -1.40
CA ASP A 115 22.20 14.47 -1.33
C ASP A 115 21.56 13.18 -0.80
N SER A 116 20.72 13.30 0.22
CA SER A 116 19.96 12.19 0.79
C SER A 116 18.99 11.57 -0.24
N ILE A 117 18.28 12.40 -1.02
CA ILE A 117 17.35 11.93 -2.05
C ILE A 117 18.09 11.15 -3.14
N VAL A 118 19.17 11.70 -3.69
CA VAL A 118 19.97 11.06 -4.75
C VAL A 118 20.50 9.70 -4.27
N LYS A 119 21.12 9.67 -3.08
CA LYS A 119 21.63 8.42 -2.48
C LYS A 119 20.51 7.40 -2.22
N CYS A 120 19.32 7.85 -1.82
CA CYS A 120 18.17 6.95 -1.68
C CYS A 120 17.75 6.36 -3.03
N MET A 121 17.69 7.15 -4.10
CA MET A 121 17.36 6.65 -5.44
C MET A 121 18.40 5.64 -5.95
N GLU A 122 19.69 5.92 -5.76
CA GLU A 122 20.80 5.01 -6.07
C GLU A 122 20.68 3.69 -5.29
N HIS A 123 20.42 3.75 -3.98
CA HIS A 123 20.22 2.56 -3.15
C HIS A 123 19.01 1.73 -3.60
N LEU A 124 17.87 2.39 -3.84
CA LEU A 124 16.66 1.74 -4.33
C LEU A 124 16.85 1.09 -5.70
N SER A 125 17.68 1.69 -6.57
CA SER A 125 17.95 1.15 -7.91
C SER A 125 18.51 -0.26 -7.87
N VAL A 126 19.32 -0.60 -6.86
CA VAL A 126 19.96 -1.92 -6.72
C VAL A 126 18.92 -3.06 -6.70
N TYR A 127 17.70 -2.80 -6.22
CA TYR A 127 16.62 -3.79 -6.24
C TYR A 127 16.19 -4.20 -7.66
N LEU A 128 16.50 -3.42 -8.69
CA LEU A 128 16.31 -3.82 -10.10
C LEU A 128 17.39 -4.81 -10.58
N LYS A 129 18.62 -4.79 -10.04
CA LYS A 129 19.71 -5.71 -10.44
C LYS A 129 19.41 -7.17 -10.13
N TYR A 130 18.68 -7.42 -9.04
CA TYR A 130 18.29 -8.78 -8.64
C TYR A 130 17.28 -9.47 -9.59
N CYS A 131 16.87 -8.79 -10.67
CA CYS A 131 16.00 -9.34 -11.71
C CYS A 131 16.75 -10.15 -12.80
N GLY A 132 18.09 -10.03 -12.90
CA GLY A 132 18.85 -10.36 -14.11
C GLY A 132 19.19 -11.83 -14.41
N ASN A 133 19.13 -12.76 -13.47
CA ASN A 133 19.47 -14.17 -13.76
C ASN A 133 18.22 -15.06 -13.79
N VAL A 134 17.76 -15.38 -15.00
CA VAL A 134 16.68 -16.35 -15.28
C VAL A 134 17.13 -17.80 -14.97
N ASN A 135 18.42 -18.03 -14.75
CA ASN A 135 19.00 -19.38 -14.63
C ASN A 135 19.30 -19.87 -13.21
N ASN A 136 18.91 -19.14 -12.15
CA ASN A 136 19.03 -19.65 -10.78
C ASN A 136 17.67 -19.60 -10.07
N SER A 137 17.25 -20.78 -9.62
CA SER A 137 15.94 -21.18 -9.09
C SER A 137 15.50 -20.51 -7.77
N VAL A 138 16.09 -19.39 -7.37
CA VAL A 138 15.65 -18.63 -6.17
C VAL A 138 14.56 -17.64 -6.57
N ALA A 139 13.40 -18.16 -6.97
CA ALA A 139 12.23 -17.38 -7.39
C ALA A 139 11.50 -16.67 -6.23
N GLY A 140 11.88 -16.94 -4.96
CA GLY A 140 11.18 -16.45 -3.77
C GLY A 140 11.66 -15.11 -3.19
N SER A 141 12.81 -14.58 -3.62
CA SER A 141 13.43 -13.38 -3.02
C SER A 141 13.27 -12.10 -3.85
N ARG A 142 12.53 -12.14 -4.96
CA ARG A 142 12.50 -11.05 -5.94
C ARG A 142 11.22 -10.22 -5.81
N LEU A 143 11.38 -8.91 -5.97
CA LEU A 143 10.24 -7.99 -6.09
C LEU A 143 9.35 -8.39 -7.28
N SER A 144 8.04 -8.25 -7.11
CA SER A 144 7.09 -8.58 -8.18
C SER A 144 7.25 -7.64 -9.39
N ARG A 145 6.80 -8.07 -10.58
CA ARG A 145 6.74 -7.20 -11.78
C ARG A 145 6.04 -5.86 -11.53
N PRO A 146 4.86 -5.81 -10.89
CA PRO A 146 4.23 -4.55 -10.47
C PRO A 146 5.14 -3.65 -9.62
N MET A 147 5.94 -4.24 -8.74
CA MET A 147 6.89 -3.46 -7.93
C MET A 147 8.04 -2.90 -8.73
N LEU A 148 8.67 -3.73 -9.56
CA LEU A 148 9.75 -3.30 -10.44
C LEU A 148 9.31 -2.16 -11.37
N ARG A 149 8.11 -2.26 -11.96
CA ARG A 149 7.55 -1.20 -12.81
C ARG A 149 7.39 0.12 -12.06
N LYS A 150 6.83 0.10 -10.84
CA LYS A 150 6.67 1.32 -10.02
C LYS A 150 8.01 1.90 -9.57
N LEU A 151 8.99 1.04 -9.29
CA LEU A 151 10.35 1.44 -8.96
C LEU A 151 11.04 2.13 -10.15
N VAL A 152 10.93 1.59 -11.37
CA VAL A 152 11.43 2.24 -12.58
C VAL A 152 10.81 3.64 -12.76
N VAL A 153 9.50 3.78 -12.57
CA VAL A 153 8.82 5.08 -12.65
C VAL A 153 9.39 6.10 -11.66
N LEU A 154 9.69 5.69 -10.42
CA LEU A 154 10.35 6.55 -9.44
C LEU A 154 11.74 6.97 -9.91
N LEU A 155 12.56 6.01 -10.36
CA LEU A 155 13.95 6.26 -10.78
C LEU A 155 14.03 7.17 -12.01
N GLN A 156 12.98 7.24 -12.82
CA GLN A 156 12.90 8.13 -13.98
C GLN A 156 12.44 9.56 -13.64
N CYS A 157 12.10 9.87 -12.39
CA CYS A 157 11.70 11.22 -12.00
C CYS A 157 12.88 12.20 -11.99
N ALA A 158 12.72 13.36 -12.63
CA ALA A 158 13.68 14.46 -12.60
C ALA A 158 13.49 15.31 -11.33
N ILE A 159 14.13 14.94 -10.22
CA ILE A 159 13.92 15.59 -8.91
C ILE A 159 14.35 17.07 -8.86
N THR A 160 15.16 17.54 -9.81
CA THR A 160 15.54 18.96 -9.94
C THR A 160 14.37 19.83 -10.35
N ASP A 161 13.43 19.26 -11.11
CA ASP A 161 12.24 19.94 -11.58
C ASP A 161 11.14 19.88 -10.50
N GLU A 162 10.38 20.96 -10.34
CA GLU A 162 9.28 21.00 -9.38
C GLU A 162 8.20 19.95 -9.69
N GLU A 163 7.84 19.77 -10.97
CA GLU A 163 6.92 18.72 -11.41
C GLU A 163 7.48 17.32 -11.11
N GLY A 164 8.78 17.12 -11.36
CA GLY A 164 9.46 15.85 -11.12
C GLY A 164 9.52 15.48 -9.63
N ARG A 165 9.65 16.46 -8.72
CA ARG A 165 9.50 16.21 -7.27
C ARG A 165 8.10 15.75 -6.88
N GLY A 166 7.06 16.40 -7.41
CA GLY A 166 5.68 15.97 -7.19
C GLY A 166 5.41 14.55 -7.69
N ARG A 167 5.95 14.21 -8.87
CA ARG A 167 5.89 12.86 -9.42
C ARG A 167 6.64 11.83 -8.57
N ALA A 168 7.83 12.17 -8.07
CA ALA A 168 8.61 11.29 -7.20
C ALA A 168 7.84 10.97 -5.90
N ALA A 169 7.20 11.96 -5.27
CA ALA A 169 6.37 11.74 -4.09
C ALA A 169 5.17 10.80 -4.38
N ARG A 170 4.45 10.99 -5.49
CA ARG A 170 3.36 10.10 -5.90
C ARG A 170 3.86 8.69 -6.23
N ALA A 171 5.01 8.57 -6.89
CA ALA A 171 5.63 7.28 -7.16
C ALA A 171 6.02 6.55 -5.86
N ALA A 172 6.56 7.27 -4.88
CA ALA A 172 6.89 6.74 -3.55
C ALA A 172 5.65 6.26 -2.79
N ARG A 173 4.57 7.05 -2.79
CA ARG A 173 3.26 6.63 -2.25
C ARG A 173 2.79 5.32 -2.90
N SER A 174 2.84 5.26 -4.23
CA SER A 174 2.38 4.10 -4.99
C SER A 174 3.23 2.85 -4.72
N LEU A 175 4.53 3.01 -4.46
CA LEU A 175 5.42 1.94 -4.04
C LEU A 175 5.07 1.42 -2.63
N GLY A 176 4.82 2.33 -1.69
CA GLY A 176 4.40 1.99 -0.32
C GLY A 176 3.08 1.22 -0.29
N GLU A 177 2.07 1.70 -1.01
CA GLU A 177 0.76 1.03 -1.11
C GLU A 177 0.87 -0.37 -1.71
N ARG A 178 1.70 -0.52 -2.76
CA ARG A 178 1.93 -1.82 -3.36
C ARG A 178 2.72 -2.76 -2.44
N THR A 179 3.65 -2.22 -1.65
CA THR A 179 4.37 -3.00 -0.62
C THR A 179 3.40 -3.59 0.40
N VAL A 180 2.47 -2.77 0.93
CA VAL A 180 1.43 -3.23 1.86
C VAL A 180 0.56 -4.31 1.24
N THR A 181 0.14 -4.13 -0.02
CA THR A 181 -0.63 -5.13 -0.76
C THR A 181 0.12 -6.47 -0.83
N GLU A 182 1.41 -6.45 -1.12
CA GLU A 182 2.22 -7.67 -1.19
C GLU A 182 2.33 -8.36 0.17
N LEU A 183 2.56 -7.60 1.24
CA LEU A 183 2.60 -8.14 2.59
C LEU A 183 1.26 -8.76 2.98
N ILE A 184 0.12 -8.11 2.72
CA ILE A 184 -1.21 -8.67 3.00
C ILE A 184 -1.42 -10.00 2.26
N LEU A 185 -1.05 -10.05 0.97
CA LEU A 185 -1.17 -11.27 0.17
C LEU A 185 -0.36 -12.44 0.74
N GLN A 186 0.80 -12.18 1.37
CA GLN A 186 1.58 -13.22 2.03
C GLN A 186 0.93 -13.75 3.32
N HIS A 187 0.07 -12.97 3.96
CA HIS A 187 -0.68 -13.38 5.17
C HIS A 187 -2.06 -13.98 4.84
N GLN A 188 -2.45 -13.97 3.56
CA GLN A 188 -3.72 -14.50 3.07
C GLN A 188 -3.56 -15.96 2.62
N ASN A 189 -4.40 -16.85 3.14
CA ASN A 189 -4.43 -18.26 2.72
C ASN A 189 -5.22 -18.41 1.41
N PRO A 190 -4.60 -18.77 0.27
CA PRO A 190 -5.28 -18.86 -1.01
C PRO A 190 -6.31 -20.00 -1.06
N GLN A 191 -6.08 -21.12 -0.36
CA GLN A 191 -7.02 -22.24 -0.32
C GLN A 191 -8.33 -21.89 0.39
N GLN A 192 -8.29 -20.96 1.36
CA GLN A 192 -9.47 -20.54 2.13
C GLN A 192 -10.11 -19.23 1.63
N LEU A 193 -9.55 -18.61 0.58
CA LEU A 193 -9.96 -17.28 0.11
C LEU A 193 -11.45 -17.20 -0.24
N SER A 194 -11.93 -18.12 -1.07
CA SER A 194 -13.34 -18.18 -1.49
C SER A 194 -14.28 -18.43 -0.29
N ALA A 195 -13.89 -19.35 0.61
CA ALA A 195 -14.67 -19.65 1.81
C ALA A 195 -14.80 -18.43 2.74
N ASN A 196 -13.69 -17.70 2.94
CA ASN A 196 -13.65 -16.48 3.75
C ASN A 196 -14.48 -15.35 3.11
N LEU A 197 -14.42 -15.19 1.79
CA LEU A 197 -15.26 -14.22 1.07
C LEU A 197 -16.74 -14.50 1.33
N TRP A 198 -17.19 -15.73 1.09
CA TRP A 198 -18.60 -16.06 1.24
C TRP A 198 -19.06 -16.04 2.70
N ALA A 199 -18.17 -16.34 3.65
CA ALA A 199 -18.45 -16.13 5.07
C ALA A 199 -18.66 -14.65 5.39
N ALA A 200 -17.82 -13.75 4.86
CA ALA A 200 -17.95 -12.30 5.06
C ALA A 200 -19.23 -11.72 4.43
N VAL A 201 -19.65 -12.24 3.26
CA VAL A 201 -20.92 -11.89 2.61
C VAL A 201 -22.10 -12.35 3.47
N ARG A 202 -22.11 -13.60 3.93
CA ARG A 202 -23.18 -14.14 4.79
C ARG A 202 -23.27 -13.45 6.15
N ALA A 203 -22.14 -13.07 6.74
CA ALA A 203 -22.11 -12.33 8.01
C ALA A 203 -22.83 -10.96 7.93
N ARG A 204 -23.00 -10.41 6.73
CA ARG A 204 -23.76 -9.16 6.47
C ARG A 204 -25.22 -9.42 6.05
N GLY A 205 -25.72 -10.64 6.25
CA GLY A 205 -27.08 -11.05 5.85
C GLY A 205 -27.28 -11.05 4.33
N CYS A 206 -26.20 -11.17 3.57
CA CYS A 206 -26.20 -11.16 2.11
C CYS A 206 -25.86 -12.55 1.57
N GLN A 207 -26.14 -12.79 0.29
CA GLN A 207 -25.83 -14.05 -0.35
C GLN A 207 -25.53 -13.86 -1.84
N PHE A 208 -24.60 -14.66 -2.35
CA PHE A 208 -24.36 -14.86 -3.78
C PHE A 208 -24.70 -16.31 -4.11
N LEU A 209 -25.55 -16.54 -5.11
CA LEU A 209 -26.15 -17.85 -5.40
C LEU A 209 -25.40 -18.63 -6.49
N GLY A 210 -24.26 -18.11 -6.95
CA GLY A 210 -23.52 -18.62 -8.10
C GLY A 210 -23.88 -17.85 -9.38
N PRO A 211 -23.02 -17.87 -10.41
CA PRO A 211 -23.13 -16.98 -11.58
C PRO A 211 -24.49 -17.00 -12.26
N ALA A 212 -24.97 -18.18 -12.66
CA ALA A 212 -26.21 -18.33 -13.42
C ALA A 212 -27.46 -17.95 -12.60
N MET A 213 -27.56 -18.47 -11.37
CA MET A 213 -28.73 -18.20 -10.53
C MET A 213 -28.77 -16.73 -10.09
N GLN A 214 -27.62 -16.12 -9.82
CA GLN A 214 -27.55 -14.71 -9.43
C GLN A 214 -27.99 -13.79 -10.59
N GLU A 215 -27.55 -14.08 -11.81
CA GLU A 215 -27.95 -13.32 -12.99
C GLU A 215 -29.47 -13.32 -13.18
N GLU A 216 -30.11 -14.48 -13.11
CA GLU A 216 -31.56 -14.59 -13.26
C GLU A 216 -32.32 -13.89 -12.12
N VAL A 217 -31.82 -13.93 -10.89
CA VAL A 217 -32.40 -13.18 -9.77
C VAL A 217 -32.36 -11.67 -10.04
N LEU A 218 -31.22 -11.14 -10.52
CA LEU A 218 -31.12 -9.71 -10.82
C LEU A 218 -32.03 -9.29 -11.98
N LYS A 219 -32.16 -10.12 -13.02
CA LYS A 219 -33.12 -9.88 -14.12
C LYS A 219 -34.57 -9.87 -13.62
N LEU A 220 -34.95 -10.78 -12.72
CA LEU A 220 -36.30 -10.83 -12.15
C LEU A 220 -36.57 -9.64 -11.21
N VAL A 221 -35.57 -9.18 -10.46
CA VAL A 221 -35.69 -7.94 -9.66
C VAL A 221 -35.89 -6.73 -10.57
N LEU A 222 -35.14 -6.67 -11.68
CA LEU A 222 -35.26 -5.60 -12.66
C LEU A 222 -36.65 -5.60 -13.30
N LEU A 223 -37.11 -6.76 -13.79
CA LEU A 223 -38.46 -6.93 -14.36
C LEU A 223 -39.57 -6.44 -13.42
N ALA A 224 -39.39 -6.57 -12.11
CA ALA A 224 -40.38 -6.17 -11.11
C ALA A 224 -40.37 -4.66 -10.80
N LEU A 225 -39.28 -3.94 -11.09
CA LEU A 225 -39.03 -2.59 -10.57
C LEU A 225 -38.53 -1.57 -11.62
N GLU A 226 -38.23 -2.00 -12.86
CA GLU A 226 -37.68 -1.14 -13.92
C GLU A 226 -38.66 -0.05 -14.39
N ASP A 227 -39.95 -0.31 -14.30
CA ASP A 227 -41.01 0.67 -14.58
C ASP A 227 -41.16 1.72 -13.46
N GLY A 228 -40.39 1.59 -12.38
CA GLY A 228 -40.48 2.43 -11.20
C GLY A 228 -41.54 1.99 -10.19
N SER A 229 -42.06 0.78 -10.30
CA SER A 229 -42.91 0.16 -9.28
C SER A 229 -42.26 0.18 -7.89
N ALA A 230 -43.08 0.39 -6.87
CA ALA A 230 -42.66 0.41 -5.47
C ALA A 230 -43.24 -0.81 -4.75
N LEU A 231 -42.41 -1.79 -4.43
CA LEU A 231 -42.83 -3.05 -3.82
C LEU A 231 -42.29 -3.19 -2.40
N SER A 232 -43.05 -3.83 -1.51
CA SER A 232 -42.49 -4.23 -0.22
C SER A 232 -41.50 -5.38 -0.41
N ARG A 233 -40.55 -5.52 0.52
CA ARG A 233 -39.56 -6.62 0.50
C ARG A 233 -40.22 -8.00 0.36
N LYS A 234 -41.32 -8.24 1.10
CA LYS A 234 -42.06 -9.51 1.06
C LYS A 234 -42.63 -9.79 -0.34
N VAL A 235 -43.23 -8.78 -0.97
CA VAL A 235 -43.84 -8.91 -2.31
C VAL A 235 -42.77 -9.15 -3.36
N LEU A 236 -41.68 -8.38 -3.34
CA LEU A 236 -40.56 -8.56 -4.29
C LEU A 236 -39.92 -9.94 -4.16
N VAL A 237 -39.64 -10.41 -2.94
CA VAL A 237 -39.04 -11.73 -2.72
C VAL A 237 -39.97 -12.84 -3.22
N MET A 238 -41.29 -12.74 -2.96
CA MET A 238 -42.25 -13.72 -3.48
C MET A 238 -42.32 -13.72 -5.01
N PHE A 239 -42.32 -12.54 -5.64
CA PHE A 239 -42.32 -12.40 -7.10
C PHE A 239 -41.14 -13.14 -7.74
N VAL A 240 -39.94 -12.96 -7.18
CA VAL A 240 -38.71 -13.59 -7.69
C VAL A 240 -38.73 -15.10 -7.44
N VAL A 241 -39.05 -15.56 -6.22
CA VAL A 241 -39.06 -17.00 -5.88
C VAL A 241 -40.01 -17.78 -6.80
N GLN A 242 -41.24 -17.29 -6.99
CA GLN A 242 -42.25 -17.97 -7.80
C GLN A 242 -41.83 -18.17 -9.26
N ARG A 243 -41.00 -17.27 -9.79
CA ARG A 243 -40.50 -17.34 -11.18
C ARG A 243 -39.18 -18.11 -11.30
N LEU A 244 -38.39 -18.14 -10.23
CA LEU A 244 -37.06 -18.77 -10.23
C LEU A 244 -37.11 -20.26 -9.87
N GLU A 245 -37.97 -20.65 -8.92
CA GLU A 245 -38.07 -22.02 -8.38
C GLU A 245 -38.24 -23.12 -9.45
N PRO A 246 -39.02 -22.93 -10.54
CA PRO A 246 -39.14 -23.94 -11.60
C PRO A 246 -37.82 -24.31 -12.29
N HIS A 247 -36.86 -23.40 -12.33
CA HIS A 247 -35.56 -23.58 -12.97
C HIS A 247 -34.45 -23.88 -11.96
N PHE A 248 -34.59 -23.37 -10.73
CA PHE A 248 -33.63 -23.54 -9.64
C PHE A 248 -34.37 -23.97 -8.37
N PRO A 249 -34.60 -25.30 -8.16
CA PRO A 249 -35.39 -25.82 -7.03
C PRO A 249 -34.85 -25.47 -5.64
N GLN A 250 -33.56 -25.12 -5.54
CA GLN A 250 -32.93 -24.64 -4.31
C GLN A 250 -33.30 -23.19 -3.95
N ALA A 251 -34.04 -22.48 -4.80
CA ALA A 251 -34.49 -21.13 -4.54
C ALA A 251 -35.44 -21.08 -3.33
N SER A 252 -35.12 -20.23 -2.35
CA SER A 252 -35.94 -20.05 -1.16
C SER A 252 -36.14 -18.57 -0.84
N LYS A 253 -37.25 -18.25 -0.17
CA LYS A 253 -37.55 -16.88 0.31
C LYS A 253 -36.39 -16.29 1.09
N THR A 254 -35.71 -17.09 1.90
CA THR A 254 -34.54 -16.68 2.69
C THR A 254 -33.36 -16.32 1.79
N SER A 255 -32.98 -17.22 0.87
CA SER A 255 -31.85 -16.99 -0.05
C SER A 255 -32.04 -15.77 -0.95
N ILE A 256 -33.24 -15.60 -1.52
CA ILE A 256 -33.59 -14.43 -2.34
C ILE A 256 -33.67 -13.17 -1.48
N GLY A 257 -34.20 -13.29 -0.26
CA GLY A 257 -34.20 -12.20 0.72
C GLY A 257 -32.79 -11.67 1.02
N HIS A 258 -31.77 -12.54 1.05
CA HIS A 258 -30.37 -12.15 1.21
C HIS A 258 -29.76 -11.51 -0.06
N VAL A 259 -30.21 -11.89 -1.26
CA VAL A 259 -29.80 -11.17 -2.49
C VAL A 259 -30.40 -9.76 -2.52
N VAL A 260 -31.68 -9.62 -2.18
CA VAL A 260 -32.31 -8.29 -2.03
C VAL A 260 -31.62 -7.47 -0.94
N GLN A 261 -31.14 -8.11 0.14
CA GLN A 261 -30.35 -7.44 1.17
C GLN A 261 -29.04 -6.88 0.63
N LEU A 262 -28.39 -7.59 -0.29
CA LEU A 262 -27.14 -7.15 -0.93
C LEU A 262 -27.38 -5.88 -1.76
N LEU A 263 -28.44 -5.86 -2.58
CA LEU A 263 -28.84 -4.67 -3.35
C LEU A 263 -29.26 -3.49 -2.45
N TYR A 264 -29.87 -3.79 -1.31
CA TYR A 264 -30.18 -2.78 -0.30
C TYR A 264 -28.91 -2.15 0.29
N ARG A 265 -27.91 -2.96 0.64
CA ARG A 265 -26.61 -2.46 1.13
C ARG A 265 -25.89 -1.64 0.06
N ALA A 266 -25.97 -2.10 -1.18
CA ALA A 266 -25.46 -1.40 -2.37
C ALA A 266 -26.23 -0.11 -2.69
N SER A 267 -27.18 0.30 -1.83
CA SER A 267 -27.94 1.54 -1.97
C SER A 267 -28.69 1.64 -3.30
N CYS A 268 -29.12 0.51 -3.87
CA CYS A 268 -29.85 0.47 -5.14
C CYS A 268 -31.30 0.96 -5.03
N PHE A 269 -31.86 0.99 -3.82
CA PHE A 269 -33.27 1.31 -3.60
C PHE A 269 -33.48 2.70 -2.99
N LYS A 270 -34.52 3.38 -3.47
CA LYS A 270 -35.22 4.44 -2.73
C LYS A 270 -36.24 3.78 -1.82
N VAL A 271 -36.16 4.05 -0.52
CA VAL A 271 -37.00 3.40 0.49
C VAL A 271 -38.01 4.40 1.05
N SER A 272 -39.29 4.10 0.85
CA SER A 272 -40.40 4.92 1.34
C SER A 272 -41.02 4.25 2.57
N LYS A 273 -40.92 4.90 3.73
CA LYS A 273 -41.58 4.45 4.96
C LYS A 273 -43.07 4.78 4.88
N ARG A 274 -43.91 3.88 5.37
CA ARG A 274 -45.37 4.07 5.50
C ARG A 274 -45.77 3.89 6.95
N GLU A 275 -46.70 4.69 7.45
CA GLU A 275 -47.22 4.53 8.81
C GLU A 275 -47.99 3.21 8.91
N CYS A 276 -47.68 2.42 9.94
CA CYS A 276 -48.36 1.16 10.24
C CYS A 276 -48.32 0.07 9.13
N ASP A 277 -47.45 0.19 8.12
CA ASP A 277 -47.29 -0.81 7.05
C ASP A 277 -45.81 -1.00 6.65
N SER A 278 -45.51 -2.07 5.91
CA SER A 278 -44.18 -2.39 5.40
C SER A 278 -43.65 -1.28 4.49
N SER A 279 -42.37 -0.94 4.65
CA SER A 279 -41.68 0.01 3.77
C SER A 279 -41.68 -0.50 2.32
N LEU A 280 -41.82 0.45 1.38
CA LEU A 280 -41.74 0.17 -0.05
C LEU A 280 -40.32 0.47 -0.56
N MET A 281 -39.90 -0.34 -1.52
CA MET A 281 -38.61 -0.26 -2.16
C MET A 281 -38.83 -0.04 -3.65
N GLN A 282 -38.23 1.02 -4.17
CA GLN A 282 -38.24 1.36 -5.59
C GLN A 282 -36.80 1.39 -6.09
N LEU A 283 -36.53 0.86 -7.27
CA LEU A 283 -35.20 0.93 -7.85
C LEU A 283 -34.90 2.37 -8.30
N LYS A 284 -33.73 2.91 -7.90
CA LYS A 284 -33.29 4.23 -8.37
C LYS A 284 -33.11 4.21 -9.89
N GLU A 285 -33.32 5.35 -10.55
CA GLU A 285 -33.38 5.44 -12.01
C GLU A 285 -32.09 4.96 -12.68
N GLU A 286 -30.94 5.31 -12.11
CA GLU A 286 -29.62 4.90 -12.59
C GLU A 286 -29.37 3.38 -12.56
N PHE A 287 -30.16 2.62 -11.79
CA PHE A 287 -30.02 1.17 -11.66
C PHE A 287 -31.09 0.37 -12.42
N ARG A 288 -31.91 1.03 -13.26
CA ARG A 288 -32.98 0.38 -14.05
C ARG A 288 -32.49 -0.26 -15.35
N THR A 289 -31.22 -0.67 -15.39
CA THR A 289 -30.69 -1.53 -16.46
C THR A 289 -29.90 -2.67 -15.83
N TYR A 290 -29.87 -3.83 -16.49
CA TYR A 290 -29.14 -4.98 -15.96
C TYR A 290 -27.66 -4.64 -15.72
N GLU A 291 -27.01 -3.96 -16.67
CA GLU A 291 -25.59 -3.60 -16.58
C GLU A 291 -25.27 -2.73 -15.38
N THR A 292 -26.06 -1.67 -15.13
CA THR A 292 -25.82 -0.77 -14.00
C THR A 292 -26.14 -1.42 -12.67
N LEU A 293 -27.24 -2.18 -12.58
CA LEU A 293 -27.59 -2.93 -11.37
C LEU A 293 -26.55 -4.00 -11.04
N ARG A 294 -26.10 -4.76 -12.06
CA ARG A 294 -25.09 -5.81 -11.90
C ARG A 294 -23.76 -5.23 -11.45
N ARG A 295 -23.34 -4.11 -12.05
CA ARG A 295 -22.12 -3.40 -11.67
C ARG A 295 -22.14 -2.95 -10.22
N GLU A 296 -23.27 -2.42 -9.74
CA GLU A 296 -23.43 -1.98 -8.34
C GLU A 296 -23.47 -3.17 -7.37
N HIS A 297 -24.14 -4.25 -7.77
CA HIS A 297 -24.11 -5.53 -7.05
C HIS A 297 -22.69 -6.06 -6.86
N ASP A 298 -21.91 -6.13 -7.94
CA ASP A 298 -20.54 -6.65 -7.90
C ASP A 298 -19.62 -5.73 -7.09
N ALA A 299 -19.77 -4.41 -7.24
CA ALA A 299 -19.04 -3.43 -6.44
C ALA A 299 -19.29 -3.61 -4.93
N GLN A 300 -20.53 -3.88 -4.53
CA GLN A 300 -20.85 -4.15 -3.14
C GLN A 300 -20.16 -5.43 -2.61
N ILE A 301 -20.05 -6.50 -3.41
CA ILE A 301 -19.32 -7.71 -3.00
C ILE A 301 -17.82 -7.41 -2.86
N VAL A 302 -17.23 -6.65 -3.80
CA VAL A 302 -15.83 -6.23 -3.73
C VAL A 302 -15.56 -5.38 -2.48
N GLN A 303 -16.49 -4.49 -2.13
CA GLN A 303 -16.39 -3.69 -0.91
C GLN A 303 -16.45 -4.56 0.35
N ILE A 304 -17.35 -5.56 0.41
CA ILE A 304 -17.44 -6.52 1.52
C ILE A 304 -16.12 -7.29 1.68
N ALA A 305 -15.50 -7.71 0.58
CA ALA A 305 -14.21 -8.39 0.60
C ALA A 305 -13.10 -7.47 1.13
N THR A 306 -13.09 -6.21 0.69
CA THR A 306 -12.12 -5.21 1.14
C THR A 306 -12.25 -4.94 2.63
N GLU A 307 -13.47 -4.73 3.14
CA GLU A 307 -13.76 -4.57 4.57
C GLU A 307 -13.37 -5.81 5.40
N ALA A 308 -13.36 -7.00 4.79
CA ALA A 308 -12.90 -8.23 5.41
C ALA A 308 -11.39 -8.46 5.31
N GLY A 309 -10.64 -7.48 4.77
CA GLY A 309 -9.18 -7.57 4.56
C GLY A 309 -8.77 -8.58 3.49
N LEU A 310 -9.66 -8.91 2.55
CA LEU A 310 -9.40 -9.85 1.46
C LEU A 310 -8.96 -9.10 0.20
N ARG A 311 -7.80 -9.48 -0.33
CA ARG A 311 -7.29 -8.98 -1.61
C ARG A 311 -7.45 -10.08 -2.67
N ILE A 312 -8.32 -9.82 -3.64
CA ILE A 312 -8.69 -10.76 -4.70
C ILE A 312 -8.39 -10.10 -6.05
N ALA A 313 -7.71 -10.83 -6.94
CA ALA A 313 -7.32 -10.31 -8.24
C ALA A 313 -8.51 -10.25 -9.22
N PRO A 314 -8.50 -9.37 -10.24
CA PRO A 314 -9.64 -9.19 -11.15
C PRO A 314 -10.04 -10.45 -11.94
N ASP A 315 -9.07 -11.30 -12.28
CA ASP A 315 -9.30 -12.60 -12.91
C ASP A 315 -9.97 -13.60 -11.96
N GLN A 316 -9.55 -13.64 -10.69
CA GLN A 316 -10.21 -14.41 -9.64
C GLN A 316 -11.64 -13.92 -9.39
N TRP A 317 -11.87 -12.60 -9.41
CA TRP A 317 -13.21 -12.03 -9.32
C TRP A 317 -14.11 -12.44 -10.48
N SER A 318 -13.59 -12.40 -11.71
CA SER A 318 -14.29 -12.90 -12.91
C SER A 318 -14.72 -14.36 -12.70
N ALA A 319 -13.81 -15.21 -12.23
CA ALA A 319 -14.11 -16.60 -11.96
C ALA A 319 -15.16 -16.79 -10.84
N LEU A 320 -15.08 -16.00 -9.77
CA LEU A 320 -15.99 -16.09 -8.62
C LEU A 320 -17.42 -15.62 -8.94
N LEU A 321 -17.56 -14.51 -9.68
CA LEU A 321 -18.86 -13.87 -9.91
C LEU A 321 -19.51 -14.27 -11.25
N TYR A 322 -18.72 -14.69 -12.22
CA TYR A 322 -19.19 -15.00 -13.58
C TYR A 322 -18.87 -16.43 -14.01
N GLY A 323 -17.93 -17.12 -13.35
CA GLY A 323 -17.50 -18.46 -13.75
C GLY A 323 -16.62 -18.46 -15.01
N ASP A 324 -16.06 -17.31 -15.39
CA ASP A 324 -15.24 -17.13 -16.58
C ASP A 324 -14.04 -16.21 -16.34
N THR A 325 -13.28 -15.91 -17.40
CA THR A 325 -12.18 -14.93 -17.38
C THR A 325 -12.48 -13.68 -18.22
N ALA A 326 -13.67 -13.59 -18.83
CA ALA A 326 -14.04 -12.55 -19.78
C ALA A 326 -14.32 -11.20 -19.07
N HIS A 327 -14.77 -11.24 -17.82
CA HIS A 327 -15.13 -10.05 -17.04
C HIS A 327 -13.96 -9.41 -16.27
N LYS A 328 -12.72 -9.81 -16.55
CA LYS A 328 -11.52 -9.29 -15.88
C LYS A 328 -11.41 -7.76 -15.94
N SER A 329 -11.65 -7.15 -17.10
CA SER A 329 -11.56 -5.69 -17.28
C SER A 329 -12.68 -4.95 -16.55
N HIS A 330 -13.89 -5.51 -16.53
CA HIS A 330 -15.02 -5.01 -15.75
C HIS A 330 -14.71 -5.01 -14.25
N MET A 331 -14.20 -6.12 -13.72
CA MET A 331 -13.81 -6.22 -12.31
C MET A 331 -12.64 -5.29 -11.97
N GLN A 332 -11.66 -5.13 -12.86
CA GLN A 332 -10.59 -4.15 -12.70
C GLN A 332 -11.17 -2.72 -12.60
N SER A 333 -12.10 -2.35 -13.49
CA SER A 333 -12.77 -1.04 -13.45
C SER A 333 -13.54 -0.80 -12.15
N ILE A 334 -14.19 -1.82 -11.59
CA ILE A 334 -14.86 -1.72 -10.29
C ILE A 334 -13.83 -1.46 -9.18
N ILE A 335 -12.77 -2.27 -9.11
CA ILE A 335 -11.71 -2.14 -8.09
C ILE A 335 -11.09 -0.74 -8.16
N ASP A 336 -10.76 -0.26 -9.35
CA ASP A 336 -10.14 1.05 -9.54
C ASP A 336 -11.08 2.20 -9.12
N LYS A 337 -12.40 2.09 -9.38
CA LYS A 337 -13.37 3.09 -8.93
C LYS A 337 -13.63 3.07 -7.42
N LEU A 338 -13.40 1.94 -6.75
CA LEU A 338 -13.53 1.82 -5.30
C LEU A 338 -12.29 2.35 -4.56
N GLN A 339 -11.17 2.61 -5.25
CA GLN A 339 -10.02 3.24 -4.64
C GLN A 339 -10.32 4.69 -4.30
N THR A 340 -10.00 5.07 -3.06
CA THR A 340 -10.08 6.43 -2.56
C THR A 340 -8.69 6.88 -2.10
N PRO A 341 -8.44 8.19 -1.93
CA PRO A 341 -7.19 8.67 -1.33
C PRO A 341 -6.90 8.07 0.06
N GLN A 342 -7.91 7.58 0.77
CA GLN A 342 -7.79 6.95 2.08
C GLN A 342 -7.49 5.43 1.99
N SER A 343 -7.63 4.80 0.83
CA SER A 343 -7.44 3.35 0.67
C SER A 343 -6.06 2.86 1.10
N PHE A 344 -5.01 3.66 0.90
CA PHE A 344 -3.68 3.29 1.36
C PHE A 344 -3.61 3.24 2.90
N ALA A 345 -4.08 4.27 3.60
CA ALA A 345 -4.10 4.29 5.06
C ALA A 345 -4.94 3.13 5.64
N GLN A 346 -6.08 2.81 5.02
CA GLN A 346 -6.90 1.65 5.39
C GLN A 346 -6.13 0.33 5.19
N SER A 347 -5.43 0.18 4.07
CA SER A 347 -4.61 -1.01 3.80
C SER A 347 -3.48 -1.18 4.83
N VAL A 348 -2.89 -0.08 5.31
CA VAL A 348 -1.89 -0.11 6.39
C VAL A 348 -2.48 -0.66 7.68
N GLN A 349 -3.70 -0.23 8.03
CA GLN A 349 -4.42 -0.75 9.21
C GLN A 349 -4.73 -2.25 9.07
N GLU A 350 -5.23 -2.67 7.91
CA GLU A 350 -5.50 -4.08 7.61
C GLU A 350 -4.24 -4.95 7.74
N LEU A 351 -3.09 -4.46 7.24
CA LEU A 351 -1.81 -5.15 7.41
C LEU A 351 -1.48 -5.34 8.89
N PHE A 352 -1.61 -4.31 9.73
CA PHE A 352 -1.30 -4.45 11.15
C PHE A 352 -2.24 -5.40 11.89
N ILE A 353 -3.52 -5.45 11.50
CA ILE A 353 -4.47 -6.46 12.01
C ILE A 353 -4.00 -7.87 11.60
N ALA A 354 -3.56 -8.06 10.35
CA ALA A 354 -3.04 -9.34 9.88
C ALA A 354 -1.74 -9.76 10.60
N LEU A 355 -0.84 -8.81 10.87
CA LEU A 355 0.39 -9.03 11.63
C LEU A 355 0.09 -9.41 13.09
N GLN A 356 -0.87 -8.74 13.73
CA GLN A 356 -1.29 -9.08 15.09
C GLN A 356 -1.86 -10.51 15.18
N ARG A 357 -2.63 -10.95 14.19
CA ARG A 357 -3.19 -12.31 14.13
C ARG A 357 -2.10 -13.39 13.99
N THR A 358 -0.98 -13.05 13.35
CA THR A 358 0.12 -13.99 13.08
C THR A 358 1.29 -13.86 14.05
N GLY A 359 1.27 -12.87 14.94
CA GLY A 359 2.31 -12.63 15.94
C GLY A 359 3.54 -11.88 15.43
N ASP A 360 3.52 -11.40 14.18
CA ASP A 360 4.58 -10.61 13.54
C ASP A 360 6.02 -11.16 13.72
N PRO A 361 6.31 -12.40 13.26
CA PRO A 361 7.62 -13.02 13.46
C PRO A 361 8.78 -12.24 12.81
N SER A 362 8.50 -11.49 11.74
CA SER A 362 9.49 -10.68 11.01
C SER A 362 9.58 -9.23 11.49
N GLN A 363 8.87 -8.86 12.56
CA GLN A 363 8.89 -7.52 13.17
C GLN A 363 8.53 -6.39 12.17
N LEU A 364 7.62 -6.65 11.24
CA LEU A 364 7.17 -5.69 10.22
C LEU A 364 6.50 -4.45 10.82
N ILE A 365 6.09 -4.49 12.09
CA ILE A 365 5.56 -3.33 12.83
C ILE A 365 6.51 -2.12 12.83
N VAL A 366 7.82 -2.32 12.68
CA VAL A 366 8.82 -1.24 12.61
C VAL A 366 8.60 -0.31 11.41
N MET A 367 7.92 -0.77 10.36
CA MET A 367 7.60 0.02 9.16
C MET A 367 6.43 0.99 9.37
N SER A 368 5.74 0.96 10.51
CA SER A 368 4.52 1.74 10.77
C SER A 368 4.67 3.24 10.53
N LEU A 369 5.69 3.88 11.13
CA LEU A 369 5.97 5.29 10.94
C LEU A 369 6.20 5.64 9.45
N HIS A 370 6.93 4.77 8.75
CA HIS A 370 7.27 5.00 7.35
C HIS A 370 6.05 4.83 6.43
N LEU A 371 5.23 3.81 6.68
CA LEU A 371 3.98 3.57 5.95
C LEU A 371 2.97 4.69 6.18
N ASP A 372 2.83 5.19 7.41
CA ASP A 372 1.96 6.33 7.71
C ASP A 372 2.41 7.60 6.98
N ARG A 373 3.73 7.89 6.99
CA ARG A 373 4.27 9.03 6.22
C ARG A 373 3.95 8.91 4.72
N LEU A 374 4.10 7.73 4.13
CA LEU A 374 3.78 7.50 2.71
C LEU A 374 2.27 7.61 2.45
N ALA A 375 1.43 7.12 3.36
CA ALA A 375 -0.02 7.15 3.25
C ALA A 375 -0.63 8.56 3.39
N ASN A 376 0.11 9.52 3.95
CA ASN A 376 -0.28 10.91 4.07
C ASN A 376 0.13 11.80 2.88
N ILE A 377 0.81 11.26 1.86
CA ILE A 377 1.17 12.01 0.65
C ILE A 377 -0.08 12.30 -0.18
N ASP A 378 -0.35 13.56 -0.54
CA ASP A 378 -1.45 13.86 -1.46
C ASP A 378 -1.18 13.27 -2.86
N ALA A 379 -2.08 12.40 -3.32
CA ALA A 379 -1.98 11.74 -4.61
C ALA A 379 -2.56 12.57 -5.76
N SER A 380 -3.21 13.71 -5.46
CA SER A 380 -3.84 14.57 -6.46
C SER A 380 -2.80 15.13 -7.44
N PRO A 381 -3.19 15.35 -8.71
CA PRO A 381 -2.30 15.98 -9.69
C PRO A 381 -1.98 17.43 -9.32
N ASP A 382 -2.93 18.12 -8.65
CA ASP A 382 -2.83 19.53 -8.23
C ASP A 382 -2.13 19.71 -6.87
N ALA A 383 -1.65 18.61 -6.26
CA ALA A 383 -0.92 18.65 -5.01
C ALA A 383 0.32 19.54 -5.13
N LYS A 384 0.53 20.41 -4.14
CA LYS A 384 1.74 21.23 -4.06
C LYS A 384 2.99 20.35 -4.03
N SER A 385 3.97 20.66 -4.85
CA SER A 385 5.23 19.93 -4.88
C SER A 385 5.96 20.00 -3.53
N PRO A 386 6.55 18.88 -3.08
CA PRO A 386 7.23 18.83 -1.79
C PRO A 386 8.50 19.69 -1.80
N THR A 387 8.83 20.23 -0.63
CA THR A 387 10.15 20.82 -0.38
C THR A 387 11.24 19.74 -0.43
N TRP A 388 12.51 20.13 -0.53
CA TRP A 388 13.63 19.20 -0.49
C TRP A 388 13.62 18.34 0.78
N GLN A 389 13.37 18.96 1.94
CA GLN A 389 13.28 18.24 3.21
C GLN A 389 12.16 17.20 3.21
N GLN A 390 10.95 17.59 2.79
CA GLN A 390 9.80 16.68 2.72
C GLN A 390 10.08 15.51 1.78
N LEU A 391 10.65 15.78 0.60
CA LEU A 391 10.98 14.73 -0.35
C LEU A 391 12.08 13.80 0.20
N SER A 392 13.09 14.32 0.89
CA SER A 392 14.12 13.51 1.56
C SER A 392 13.52 12.56 2.60
N GLU A 393 12.60 13.05 3.43
CA GLU A 393 11.89 12.24 4.42
C GLU A 393 11.01 11.16 3.78
N ILE A 394 10.33 11.48 2.68
CA ILE A 394 9.52 10.54 1.89
C ILE A 394 10.41 9.43 1.31
N MET A 395 11.51 9.81 0.67
CA MET A 395 12.44 8.87 0.04
C MET A 395 13.13 7.96 1.07
N THR A 396 13.47 8.50 2.23
CA THR A 396 14.02 7.72 3.35
C THR A 396 12.98 6.72 3.87
N SER A 397 11.73 7.15 4.10
CA SER A 397 10.66 6.23 4.50
C SER A 397 10.41 5.13 3.49
N LEU A 398 10.40 5.46 2.20
CA LEU A 398 10.26 4.47 1.14
C LEU A 398 11.41 3.46 1.15
N LYS A 399 12.65 3.92 1.34
CA LYS A 399 13.84 3.06 1.40
C LYS A 399 13.71 2.03 2.53
N GLU A 400 13.29 2.45 3.73
CA GLU A 400 13.07 1.53 4.86
C GLU A 400 11.91 0.55 4.58
N VAL A 401 10.81 1.02 3.95
CA VAL A 401 9.66 0.17 3.60
C VAL A 401 10.03 -0.92 2.60
N LEU A 402 10.77 -0.58 1.55
CA LEU A 402 11.21 -1.56 0.54
C LEU A 402 12.29 -2.50 1.09
N ALA A 403 13.18 -2.02 1.96
CA ALA A 403 14.14 -2.88 2.66
C ALA A 403 13.42 -3.92 3.53
N GLY A 404 12.41 -3.50 4.31
CA GLY A 404 11.60 -4.40 5.12
C GLY A 404 10.86 -5.46 4.29
N LEU A 405 10.29 -5.08 3.14
CA LEU A 405 9.67 -6.04 2.20
C LEU A 405 10.69 -7.06 1.69
N VAL A 406 11.85 -6.61 1.23
CA VAL A 406 12.88 -7.51 0.67
C VAL A 406 13.40 -8.46 1.75
N GLN A 407 13.67 -7.95 2.95
CA GLN A 407 14.09 -8.77 4.09
C GLN A 407 13.03 -9.84 4.43
N TYR A 408 11.75 -9.46 4.44
CA TYR A 408 10.65 -10.40 4.68
C TYR A 408 10.59 -11.51 3.62
N LEU A 409 10.69 -11.15 2.34
CA LEU A 409 10.69 -12.11 1.23
C LEU A 409 11.89 -13.07 1.31
N GLN A 410 13.06 -12.56 1.69
CA GLN A 410 14.26 -13.38 1.91
C GLN A 410 14.09 -14.38 3.06
N GLN A 411 13.56 -13.94 4.20
CA GLN A 411 13.29 -14.81 5.36
C GLN A 411 12.30 -15.92 5.02
N GLN A 412 11.25 -15.59 4.27
CA GLN A 412 10.27 -16.57 3.79
C GLN A 412 10.90 -17.62 2.87
N ALA A 413 11.82 -17.22 1.99
CA ALA A 413 12.52 -18.15 1.11
C ALA A 413 13.36 -19.15 1.93
N THR A 414 14.12 -18.68 2.92
CA THR A 414 14.95 -19.55 3.78
C THR A 414 14.15 -20.45 4.71
N GLY A 415 12.96 -20.01 5.15
CA GLY A 415 12.09 -20.79 6.03
C GLY A 415 11.42 -22.00 5.35
N ARG A 416 11.24 -21.96 4.02
CA ARG A 416 10.63 -23.07 3.26
C ARG A 416 11.58 -24.25 3.06
N ASP A 417 12.89 -24.01 2.97
CA ASP A 417 13.89 -25.06 2.75
C ASP A 417 14.18 -25.91 4.01
N SER A 418 13.94 -25.35 5.19
CA SER A 418 14.20 -26.05 6.46
C SER A 418 13.20 -27.19 6.76
N ASN A 419 12.02 -27.18 6.12
CA ASN A 419 10.98 -28.19 6.34
C ASN A 419 11.02 -29.38 5.37
N HIS A 420 11.93 -29.41 4.38
CA HIS A 420 11.99 -30.52 3.41
C HIS A 420 13.12 -31.52 3.66
N ASN A 421 13.99 -31.32 4.66
CA ASN A 421 15.18 -32.17 4.84
C ASN A 421 15.21 -33.04 6.11
N GLN A 422 14.09 -33.23 6.82
CA GLN A 422 13.98 -34.31 7.82
C GLN A 422 13.47 -35.59 7.17
N LYS A 423 14.34 -36.24 6.41
CA LYS A 423 14.19 -37.67 6.10
C LYS A 423 14.83 -38.44 7.25
N HIS A 424 14.02 -38.93 8.18
CA HIS A 424 14.44 -39.76 9.30
C HIS A 424 15.24 -40.98 8.82
N SER A 425 16.53 -41.03 9.17
CA SER A 425 17.34 -42.25 9.19
C SER A 425 17.11 -42.96 10.53
N ILE A 426 16.44 -44.10 10.47
CA ILE A 426 16.27 -45.05 11.58
C ILE A 426 17.60 -45.78 11.81
N PRO A 427 17.98 -46.06 13.07
CA PRO A 427 18.67 -47.30 13.38
C PRO A 427 17.89 -48.14 14.41
N ASP A 428 17.78 -49.42 14.05
CA ASP A 428 17.30 -50.55 14.86
C ASP A 428 17.98 -50.68 16.23
N ARG A 429 17.20 -50.98 17.29
CA ARG A 429 17.36 -52.17 18.16
C ARG A 429 16.37 -52.26 19.34
N CYS A 430 15.52 -53.29 19.24
CA CYS A 430 14.99 -54.30 20.19
C CYS A 430 14.83 -54.12 21.73
N LEU A 431 13.64 -54.57 22.19
CA LEU A 431 13.20 -55.38 23.39
C LEU A 431 13.69 -54.96 24.81
N ASP A 432 12.90 -54.92 25.89
CA ASP A 432 11.87 -55.86 26.37
C ASP A 432 10.93 -55.27 27.47
N ASN A 433 9.86 -56.02 27.79
CA ASN A 433 8.75 -55.84 28.75
C ASN A 433 9.08 -55.32 30.19
N THR A 434 8.14 -54.62 30.85
CA THR A 434 7.27 -55.10 31.98
C THR A 434 6.41 -53.97 32.61
N THR A 435 5.19 -54.33 32.97
CA THR A 435 4.06 -53.71 33.70
C THR A 435 4.37 -52.73 34.86
N SER A 436 3.67 -51.58 34.93
CA SER A 436 2.82 -51.12 36.07
C SER A 436 2.34 -49.66 35.93
N GLN A 437 1.12 -49.44 36.41
CA GLN A 437 0.32 -48.20 36.42
C GLN A 437 1.00 -47.00 37.09
N VAL A 438 0.70 -45.78 36.62
CA VAL A 438 0.22 -44.59 37.40
C VAL A 438 0.03 -43.40 36.42
N SER A 439 -1.19 -42.86 36.34
CA SER A 439 -1.52 -41.52 35.79
C SER A 439 -1.10 -40.44 36.81
N PRO A 440 -0.85 -39.14 36.49
CA PRO A 440 -1.64 -38.36 35.53
C PRO A 440 -0.91 -37.17 34.81
N GLN A 441 -1.70 -36.42 34.02
CA GLN A 441 -1.53 -35.01 33.62
C GLN A 441 -0.64 -34.68 32.41
N THR A 442 -1.35 -34.48 31.30
CA THR A 442 -0.97 -33.72 30.10
C THR A 442 -0.63 -32.25 30.44
N ALA A 443 0.64 -31.86 30.28
CA ALA A 443 1.06 -30.47 30.22
C ALA A 443 1.15 -30.02 28.75
N ALA A 444 0.10 -29.35 28.28
CA ALA A 444 0.17 -28.53 27.08
C ALA A 444 0.86 -27.21 27.44
N SER A 445 2.07 -26.99 26.92
CA SER A 445 2.79 -25.73 27.05
C SER A 445 2.19 -24.67 26.12
N THR A 446 1.21 -23.91 26.63
CA THR A 446 0.80 -22.62 26.08
C THR A 446 1.90 -21.57 26.28
N PRO A 447 2.30 -20.77 25.27
CA PRO A 447 3.17 -19.62 25.48
C PRO A 447 2.38 -18.53 26.23
N THR A 448 2.84 -18.23 27.44
CA THR A 448 2.22 -17.24 28.33
C THR A 448 2.36 -15.82 27.79
N HIS A 449 1.20 -15.17 27.63
CA HIS A 449 0.99 -13.74 27.40
C HIS A 449 2.09 -12.84 28.01
N THR A 450 2.87 -12.14 27.18
CA THR A 450 3.74 -11.05 27.62
C THR A 450 2.87 -9.89 28.09
N LYS A 451 2.77 -9.69 29.41
CA LYS A 451 2.03 -8.56 30.01
C LYS A 451 2.70 -7.23 29.64
N TYR A 452 1.88 -6.24 29.32
CA TYR A 452 2.25 -4.92 28.79
C TYR A 452 3.23 -4.15 29.70
N LYS A 453 4.38 -3.73 29.15
CA LYS A 453 5.39 -2.94 29.86
C LYS A 453 5.07 -1.44 29.76
N VAL A 454 4.39 -0.89 30.77
CA VAL A 454 3.82 0.48 30.76
C VAL A 454 4.63 1.53 31.53
N SER A 455 5.70 1.12 32.21
CA SER A 455 6.59 2.03 32.93
C SER A 455 8.00 1.44 33.02
N MET A 456 9.00 2.30 33.26
CA MET A 456 10.39 1.90 33.33
C MET A 456 10.67 1.03 34.57
N CYS A 457 11.46 -0.02 34.40
CA CYS A 457 11.88 -0.92 35.45
C CYS A 457 12.93 -0.21 36.30
N ARG A 458 12.60 -0.04 37.58
CA ARG A 458 13.47 0.60 38.56
C ARG A 458 14.82 -0.10 38.70
N ASP A 459 14.81 -1.44 38.70
CA ASP A 459 16.02 -2.26 38.86
C ASP A 459 16.97 -2.11 37.66
N ALA A 460 16.42 -2.12 36.43
CA ALA A 460 17.20 -1.88 35.22
C ALA A 460 17.78 -0.46 35.20
N ALA A 461 17.00 0.55 35.61
CA ALA A 461 17.43 1.95 35.61
C ALA A 461 18.50 2.26 36.68
N THR A 462 18.47 1.60 37.85
CA THR A 462 19.38 1.91 38.96
C THR A 462 20.60 0.99 39.01
N ARG A 463 20.50 -0.26 38.56
CA ARG A 463 21.55 -1.28 38.72
C ARG A 463 22.09 -1.84 37.41
N SER A 464 21.61 -1.35 36.26
CA SER A 464 21.91 -1.91 34.92
C SER A 464 21.57 -3.40 34.74
N PHE A 465 20.90 -4.02 35.73
CA PHE A 465 20.58 -5.44 35.75
C PHE A 465 19.25 -5.67 36.48
N CYS A 466 18.29 -6.32 35.80
CA CYS A 466 17.02 -6.72 36.39
C CYS A 466 16.98 -8.25 36.61
N PRO A 467 16.73 -8.74 37.84
CA PRO A 467 16.70 -10.17 38.14
C PRO A 467 15.56 -10.94 37.45
N ARG A 468 14.55 -10.21 36.92
CA ARG A 468 13.43 -10.78 36.15
C ARG A 468 13.71 -10.87 34.64
N GLY A 469 14.80 -10.29 34.14
CA GLY A 469 15.20 -10.37 32.73
C GLY A 469 14.05 -10.11 31.74
N ALA A 470 13.94 -10.93 30.69
CA ALA A 470 12.90 -10.81 29.67
C ALA A 470 11.46 -10.99 30.21
N SER A 471 11.29 -11.61 31.39
CA SER A 471 9.99 -11.82 32.04
C SER A 471 9.51 -10.64 32.89
N CYS A 472 10.33 -9.58 33.01
CA CYS A 472 9.96 -8.38 33.76
C CYS A 472 8.71 -7.72 33.16
N THR A 473 7.80 -7.23 34.00
CA THR A 473 6.58 -6.53 33.55
C THR A 473 6.81 -5.03 33.31
N PHE A 474 8.05 -4.56 33.42
CA PHE A 474 8.45 -3.17 33.27
C PHE A 474 9.52 -3.04 32.18
N ALA A 475 9.58 -1.88 31.50
CA ALA A 475 10.51 -1.63 30.40
C ALA A 475 11.96 -1.47 30.91
N HIS A 476 12.94 -2.03 30.22
CA HIS A 476 14.36 -1.95 30.60
C HIS A 476 15.12 -0.87 29.84
N SER A 477 14.50 -0.25 28.84
CA SER A 477 15.03 0.90 28.10
C SER A 477 13.91 1.81 27.61
N GLU A 478 14.26 3.06 27.29
CA GLU A 478 13.35 4.04 26.71
C GLU A 478 12.78 3.57 25.37
N GLU A 479 13.61 2.96 24.52
CA GLU A 479 13.17 2.30 23.28
C GLU A 479 12.19 1.15 23.53
N GLU A 480 12.37 0.38 24.60
CA GLU A 480 11.42 -0.69 24.94
C GLU A 480 10.07 -0.09 25.37
N LEU A 481 10.08 0.98 26.17
CA LEU A 481 8.88 1.67 26.61
C LEU A 481 8.11 2.31 25.43
N GLU A 482 8.82 2.96 24.51
CA GLU A 482 8.24 3.56 23.30
C GLU A 482 7.59 2.49 22.39
N ARG A 483 8.26 1.35 22.17
CA ARG A 483 7.71 0.22 21.41
C ARG A 483 6.38 -0.29 21.96
N TYR A 484 6.20 -0.31 23.28
CA TYR A 484 4.92 -0.73 23.92
C TYR A 484 3.90 0.43 24.02
N SER A 485 4.35 1.69 24.04
CA SER A 485 3.49 2.88 23.99
C SER A 485 2.74 3.00 22.65
N TRP A 486 3.42 2.75 21.52
CA TRP A 486 2.80 2.73 20.20
C TRP A 486 1.70 1.67 20.06
N ARG A 487 1.87 0.50 20.70
CA ARG A 487 0.82 -0.54 20.75
C ARG A 487 -0.46 -0.04 21.43
N ARG A 488 -0.36 0.91 22.36
CA ARG A 488 -1.53 1.52 23.03
C ARG A 488 -2.25 2.53 22.16
N TYR A 489 -1.54 3.36 21.39
CA TYR A 489 -2.16 4.31 20.46
C TYR A 489 -2.99 3.59 19.39
N ILE A 490 -2.52 2.43 18.93
CA ILE A 490 -3.25 1.57 18.00
C ILE A 490 -4.47 0.91 18.69
N LEU A 491 -4.34 0.43 19.93
CA LEU A 491 -5.46 -0.16 20.70
C LEU A 491 -6.58 0.84 21.03
N MET A 492 -6.26 2.11 21.30
CA MET A 492 -7.25 3.16 21.54
C MET A 492 -7.99 3.60 20.28
N ALA A 493 -7.36 3.47 19.10
CA ALA A 493 -7.99 3.77 17.81
C ALA A 493 -8.91 2.65 17.32
N CYS A 494 -8.64 1.38 17.67
CA CYS A 494 -9.47 0.23 17.26
C CYS A 494 -10.75 0.05 18.09
N THR A 495 -10.89 0.69 19.26
CA THR A 495 -12.08 0.56 20.13
C THR A 495 -13.07 1.70 20.03
N MET A 496 -12.76 2.74 19.24
CA MET A 496 -13.62 3.91 19.04
C MET A 496 -13.97 4.04 17.56
N ASP A 497 -15.11 3.46 17.16
CA ASP A 497 -15.77 3.84 15.92
C ASP A 497 -16.16 5.32 15.96
N GLY A 498 -15.80 6.08 14.92
CA GLY A 498 -16.42 7.37 14.60
C GLY A 498 -15.51 8.59 14.75
N ILE A 499 -15.08 9.10 13.59
CA ILE A 499 -14.84 10.53 13.27
C ILE A 499 -14.12 11.33 14.37
N TYR A 500 -12.78 11.42 14.35
CA TYR A 500 -12.09 12.68 14.68
C TYR A 500 -10.75 12.79 13.93
N SER A 501 -10.65 13.88 13.17
CA SER A 501 -9.46 14.41 12.49
C SER A 501 -8.28 14.58 13.45
N TRP A 502 -7.13 13.99 13.13
CA TRP A 502 -5.85 14.25 13.81
C TRP A 502 -5.30 15.63 13.44
N ARG A 503 -5.74 16.67 14.15
CA ARG A 503 -5.02 17.95 14.21
C ARG A 503 -4.02 17.87 15.36
N LEU A 504 -2.74 17.67 15.03
CA LEU A 504 -1.63 17.81 15.97
C LEU A 504 -1.62 19.24 16.54
N LYS A 505 -2.06 19.41 17.79
CA LYS A 505 -1.77 20.61 18.59
C LYS A 505 -0.33 20.48 19.11
N LYS A 506 0.59 21.23 18.49
CA LYS A 506 1.81 21.68 19.15
C LYS A 506 1.44 22.86 20.04
N ASP A 507 1.30 22.65 21.35
CA ASP A 507 1.38 23.72 22.33
C ASP A 507 2.54 23.39 23.28
N PHE A 508 3.72 23.91 22.94
CA PHE A 508 4.89 23.94 23.81
C PHE A 508 4.73 25.19 24.70
N LYS A 509 4.24 25.00 25.93
CA LYS A 509 4.12 26.09 26.91
C LYS A 509 5.48 26.27 27.58
N VAL A 510 6.26 27.24 27.11
CA VAL A 510 7.45 27.74 27.82
C VAL A 510 6.95 28.59 28.98
N THR A 511 7.12 28.09 30.20
CA THR A 511 6.99 28.88 31.42
C THR A 511 8.34 29.55 31.70
N SER A 512 8.40 30.85 31.54
CA SER A 512 9.39 31.69 32.22
C SER A 512 8.70 32.95 32.69
N GLU A 513 8.38 32.98 33.98
CA GLU A 513 8.08 34.20 34.72
C GLU A 513 9.32 35.08 34.72
N THR A 514 9.22 36.29 34.20
CA THR A 514 9.96 37.43 34.73
C THR A 514 9.24 38.71 34.35
N ASN A 515 8.85 39.45 35.39
CA ASN A 515 8.33 40.80 35.37
C ASN A 515 9.08 41.71 34.38
N ILE A 516 8.35 42.60 33.70
CA ILE A 516 8.54 44.05 33.71
C ILE A 516 7.28 44.66 33.05
N SER A 517 6.39 45.15 33.90
CA SER A 517 5.44 46.20 33.58
C SER A 517 6.17 47.54 33.52
N GLU A 518 5.59 48.48 32.75
CA GLU A 518 5.90 49.92 32.69
C GLU A 518 6.94 50.35 31.65
N LEU A 519 6.46 50.87 30.51
CA LEU A 519 6.54 52.30 30.15
C LEU A 519 6.08 52.49 28.70
N LYS A 520 4.80 52.84 28.53
CA LYS A 520 4.33 53.65 27.41
C LYS A 520 4.08 55.06 27.95
N SER A 521 5.07 55.91 27.76
CA SER A 521 4.89 57.36 27.66
C SER A 521 5.94 57.90 26.71
N ASN A 522 5.44 58.53 25.65
CA ASN A 522 6.09 59.17 24.51
C ASN A 522 6.47 58.27 23.33
#